data_AF-A0A416L1K2-F1
#
_entry.id   AF-A0A416L1K2-F1
#
_cell.length_a   1.000
_cell.length_b   1.000
_cell.length_c   1.000
_cell.angle_alpha   90.00
_cell.angle_beta   90.00
_cell.angle_gamma   90.00
#
_symmetry.space_group_name_H-M   'P 1'
#
loop_
_entity.id
_entity.type
_entity.pdbx_description
1 polymer ?
#
loop_
_entity_poly.entity_id
_entity_poly.type
_entity_poly.pdbx_seq_one_letter_code
_entity_poly.pdbx_strand_id
1 'polypeptide(L)'
;MGKILNEKHRIATTEMPGEANNFQICYSSADIIIVNSTMPCQEEIVRLMVTYLEQEDDEVRKELYEVVTSEILLGIFHALARVARVRRKLNRSKCA
;
A
#
# COMPACT_ATOMS: atom_id res chain seq x y z
N MET A 1 -0.67 3.75 19.76
CA MET A 1 -1.37 3.88 18.47
C MET A 1 -0.42 4.59 17.52
N GLY A 2 -0.18 4.02 16.35
CA GLY A 2 0.83 4.50 15.41
C GLY A 2 0.61 5.92 14.86
N LYS A 3 1.64 6.52 14.25
CA LYS A 3 1.54 7.81 13.54
C LYS A 3 0.87 7.59 12.17
N ILE A 4 -0.05 8.47 11.77
CA ILE A 4 -0.62 8.46 10.42
C ILE A 4 0.41 9.06 9.45
N LEU A 5 0.70 8.34 8.37
CA LEU A 5 1.63 8.78 7.32
C LEU A 5 0.89 9.31 6.09
N ASN A 6 -0.27 8.74 5.77
CA ASN A 6 -1.16 9.25 4.73
C ASN A 6 -2.61 8.94 5.09
N GLU A 7 -3.41 9.98 5.32
CA GLU A 7 -4.81 9.82 5.75
C GLU A 7 -5.71 9.34 4.61
N LYS A 8 -5.58 9.91 3.41
CA LYS A 8 -6.37 9.56 2.22
C LYS A 8 -6.29 8.06 1.89
N HIS A 9 -5.08 7.51 1.90
CA HIS A 9 -4.83 6.11 1.60
C HIS A 9 -4.72 5.23 2.83
N ARG A 10 -4.95 5.79 4.02
CA ARG A 10 -5.04 5.08 5.29
C ARG A 10 -3.79 4.22 5.53
N ILE A 11 -2.66 4.92 5.45
CA ILE A 11 -1.32 4.40 5.70
C ILE A 11 -0.86 4.95 7.04
N ALA A 12 -0.50 4.07 7.95
CA ALA A 12 0.01 4.41 9.27
C ALA A 12 1.33 3.69 9.53
N THR A 13 2.03 4.10 10.58
CA THR A 13 3.23 3.42 11.04
C THR A 13 3.15 3.07 12.51
N THR A 14 3.66 1.90 12.85
CA THR A 14 3.81 1.43 14.23
C THR A 14 5.09 0.63 14.32
N GLU A 15 5.65 0.52 15.53
CA GLU A 15 6.71 -0.46 15.79
C GLU A 15 6.16 -1.86 15.57
N MET A 16 6.85 -2.65 14.75
CA MET A 16 6.56 -4.07 14.55
C MET A 16 7.76 -4.88 15.02
N PRO A 17 7.62 -5.70 16.09
CA PRO A 17 8.69 -6.60 16.50
C PRO A 17 8.93 -7.66 15.40
N GLY A 18 10.16 -7.78 14.92
CA GLY A 18 10.54 -8.63 13.79
C GLY A 18 11.44 -7.90 12.79
N GLU A 19 11.41 -8.31 11.51
CA GLU A 19 12.23 -7.68 10.48
C GLU A 19 11.81 -6.21 10.23
N ALA A 20 12.82 -5.34 10.10
CA ALA A 20 12.64 -3.90 9.87
C ALA A 20 11.90 -3.60 8.55
N ASN A 21 12.01 -4.49 7.55
CA ASN A 21 11.49 -4.28 6.20
C ASN A 21 10.04 -4.75 6.00
N ASN A 22 9.25 -4.81 7.08
CA ASN A 22 7.89 -5.32 7.01
C ASN A 22 6.82 -4.24 6.93
N PHE A 23 5.77 -4.54 6.16
CA PHE A 23 4.50 -3.84 6.24
C PHE A 23 3.37 -4.88 6.31
N GLN A 24 2.27 -4.49 6.93
CA GLN A 24 1.09 -5.33 7.08
C GLN A 24 -0.12 -4.63 6.49
N ILE A 25 -1.01 -5.41 5.89
CA ILE A 25 -2.30 -4.92 5.40
C ILE A 25 -3.39 -5.56 6.25
N CYS A 26 -4.09 -4.74 7.03
CA CYS A 26 -5.24 -5.19 7.81
C CYS A 26 -6.51 -4.94 6.99
N TYR A 27 -7.06 -5.98 6.38
CA TYR A 27 -8.29 -5.89 5.60
C TYR A 27 -9.52 -5.77 6.53
N SER A 28 -10.26 -4.66 6.41
CA SER A 28 -11.58 -4.49 7.04
C SER A 28 -12.46 -3.60 6.15
N SER A 29 -13.67 -3.24 6.59
CA SER A 29 -14.54 -2.24 5.91
C SER A 29 -13.86 -0.88 5.74
N ALA A 30 -12.83 -0.66 6.54
CA ALA A 30 -11.88 0.41 6.47
C ALA A 30 -10.49 -0.24 6.56
N ASP A 31 -9.97 -0.80 5.48
CA ASP A 31 -8.62 -1.41 5.44
C ASP A 31 -7.51 -0.41 5.78
N ILE A 32 -6.43 -0.84 6.44
CA ILE A 32 -5.29 0.02 6.78
C ILE A 32 -3.98 -0.66 6.37
N ILE A 33 -3.06 0.12 5.79
CA ILE A 33 -1.69 -0.31 5.53
C ILE A 33 -0.85 0.18 6.71
N ILE A 34 -0.14 -0.73 7.37
CA ILE A 34 0.73 -0.42 8.49
C ILE A 34 2.16 -0.69 8.05
N VAL A 35 3.01 0.34 8.09
CA VAL A 35 4.44 0.26 7.74
C VAL A 35 5.26 0.24 9.03
N ASN A 36 6.24 -0.64 9.13
CA ASN A 36 7.12 -0.66 10.31
C ASN A 36 7.84 0.68 10.48
N SER A 37 7.82 1.25 11.69
CA SER A 37 8.46 2.53 12.00
C SER A 37 9.97 2.51 11.84
N THR A 38 10.59 1.33 11.93
CA THR A 38 12.04 1.14 11.77
C THR A 38 12.45 0.81 10.33
N MET A 39 11.51 0.82 9.38
CA MET A 39 11.78 0.56 7.97
C MET A 39 12.72 1.63 7.39
N PRO A 40 13.86 1.24 6.80
CA PRO A 40 14.71 2.18 6.05
C PRO A 40 13.93 2.81 4.89
N CYS A 41 14.16 4.10 4.65
CA CYS A 41 13.50 4.85 3.56
C CYS A 41 11.96 4.79 3.62
N GLN A 42 11.39 4.80 4.84
CA GLN A 42 9.94 4.71 5.05
C GLN A 42 9.18 5.79 4.26
N GLU A 43 9.69 7.03 4.23
CA GLU A 43 9.01 8.12 3.52
C GLU A 43 8.95 7.86 2.02
N GLU A 44 10.03 7.40 1.41
CA GLU A 44 10.11 7.07 -0.01
C GLU A 44 9.18 5.92 -0.36
N ILE A 45 9.15 4.88 0.48
CA ILE A 45 8.25 3.73 0.32
C ILE A 45 6.79 4.17 0.42
N VAL A 46 6.45 5.03 1.38
CA VAL A 46 5.09 5.55 1.53
C VAL A 46 4.70 6.42 0.34
N ARG A 47 5.60 7.27 -0.16
CA ARG A 47 5.37 8.04 -1.39
C ARG A 47 5.09 7.11 -2.57
N LEU A 48 5.88 6.04 -2.73
CA LEU A 48 5.66 5.04 -3.78
C LEU A 48 4.28 4.36 -3.65
N MET A 49 3.91 3.95 -2.43
CA MET A 49 2.61 3.34 -2.15
C MET A 49 1.46 4.28 -2.50
N VAL A 50 1.57 5.56 -2.14
CA VAL A 50 0.57 6.59 -2.45
C VAL A 50 0.47 6.78 -3.96
N THR A 51 1.58 7.00 -4.66
CA THR A 51 1.61 7.17 -6.12
C THR A 51 0.93 6.01 -6.84
N TYR A 52 1.21 4.77 -6.44
CA TYR A 52 0.56 3.60 -7.05
C TYR A 52 -0.96 3.56 -6.78
N LEU A 53 -1.39 3.90 -5.57
CA LEU A 53 -2.80 3.87 -5.19
C LEU A 53 -3.62 5.02 -5.81
N GLU A 54 -2.96 6.13 -6.17
CA GLU A 54 -3.57 7.25 -6.90
C GLU A 54 -3.60 7.04 -8.41
N GLN A 55 -2.75 6.17 -8.96
CA GLN A 55 -2.75 5.86 -10.38
C GLN A 55 -4.02 5.09 -10.76
N GLU A 56 -4.93 5.68 -11.54
CA GLU A 56 -6.17 5.02 -11.96
C GLU A 56 -6.06 4.34 -13.33
N ASP A 57 -5.03 4.66 -14.11
CA ASP A 57 -4.76 4.08 -15.41
C ASP A 57 -4.14 2.68 -15.28
N ASP A 58 -4.87 1.68 -15.75
CA ASP A 58 -4.45 0.28 -15.70
C ASP A 58 -3.32 -0.03 -16.70
N GLU A 59 -3.17 0.73 -17.81
CA GLU A 59 -2.04 0.56 -18.73
C GLU A 59 -0.74 1.07 -18.10
N VAL A 60 -0.78 2.23 -17.41
CA VAL A 60 0.40 2.73 -16.67
C VAL A 60 0.80 1.75 -15.56
N ARG A 61 -0.17 1.14 -14.88
CA ARG A 61 0.13 0.09 -13.90
C ARG A 61 0.75 -1.14 -14.55
N LYS A 62 0.33 -1.51 -15.76
CA LYS A 62 0.88 -2.65 -16.49
C LYS A 62 2.32 -2.40 -16.91
N GLU A 63 2.61 -1.24 -17.49
CA GLU A 63 3.96 -0.81 -17.86
C GLU A 63 4.91 -0.84 -16.64
N LEU A 64 4.42 -0.43 -15.46
CA LEU A 64 5.21 -0.52 -14.22
C LEU A 64 5.69 -1.95 -13.93
N TYR A 65 4.86 -2.97 -14.14
CA TYR A 65 5.25 -4.37 -13.93
C TYR A 65 6.23 -4.89 -14.98
N GLU A 66 6.30 -4.26 -16.15
CA GLU A 66 7.26 -4.62 -17.21
C GLU A 66 8.65 -4.00 -16.96
N VAL A 67 8.68 -2.80 -16.34
CA VAL A 67 9.93 -2.06 -16.10
C VAL A 67 10.59 -2.41 -14.75
N VAL A 68 9.80 -2.78 -13.74
CA VAL A 68 10.33 -3.07 -12.40
C VAL A 68 10.88 -4.49 -12.34
N THR A 69 12.20 -4.59 -12.14
CA THR A 69 12.92 -5.87 -12.06
C THR A 69 13.15 -6.35 -10.62
N SER A 70 12.97 -5.49 -9.62
CA SER A 70 13.13 -5.84 -8.22
C SER A 70 11.95 -6.70 -7.74
N GLU A 71 12.23 -7.95 -7.35
CA GLU A 71 11.23 -8.87 -6.79
C GLU A 71 10.52 -8.29 -5.55
N ILE A 72 11.25 -7.55 -4.72
CA ILE A 72 10.71 -6.88 -3.53
C ILE A 72 9.67 -5.83 -3.94
N LEU A 73 10.02 -4.95 -4.88
CA LEU A 73 9.11 -3.91 -5.36
C LEU A 73 7.88 -4.52 -6.06
N LEU A 74 8.08 -5.58 -6.86
CA LEU A 74 6.98 -6.32 -7.48
C LEU A 74 6.02 -6.89 -6.41
N GLY A 75 6.56 -7.49 -5.35
CA GLY A 75 5.77 -7.98 -4.22
C GLY A 75 4.94 -6.87 -3.56
N ILE A 76 5.53 -5.69 -3.35
CA ILE A 76 4.83 -4.51 -2.84
C ILE A 76 3.70 -4.11 -3.79
N PHE A 77 3.97 -3.97 -5.09
CA PHE A 77 2.94 -3.56 -6.06
C PHE A 77 1.81 -4.57 -6.17
N HIS A 78 2.08 -5.87 -6.12
CA HIS A 78 1.02 -6.88 -6.07
C HIS A 78 0.13 -6.75 -4.83
N ALA A 79 0.73 -6.48 -3.66
CA ALA A 79 -0.03 -6.23 -2.43
C ALA A 79 -0.92 -4.97 -2.56
N LEU A 80 -0.39 -3.89 -3.13
CA LEU A 80 -1.14 -2.65 -3.38
C LEU A 80 -2.26 -2.84 -4.42
N ALA A 81 -2.03 -3.61 -5.48
CA ALA A 81 -3.06 -3.97 -6.46
C ALA A 81 -4.24 -4.66 -5.79
N ARG A 82 -3.96 -5.58 -4.85
CA ARG A 82 -4.98 -6.25 -4.04
C ARG A 82 -5.73 -5.26 -3.16
N VAL A 83 -5.03 -4.32 -2.50
CA VAL A 83 -5.67 -3.25 -1.71
C VAL A 83 -6.63 -2.43 -2.58
N ALA A 84 -6.16 -1.92 -3.72
CA ALA A 84 -6.97 -1.14 -4.64
C ALA A 84 -8.21 -1.90 -5.10
N ARG A 85 -8.09 -3.20 -5.40
CA ARG A 85 -9.21 -4.07 -5.77
C ARG A 85 -10.22 -4.24 -4.64
N VAL A 86 -9.77 -4.47 -3.40
CA VAL A 86 -10.64 -4.62 -2.22
C VAL A 86 -11.39 -3.32 -1.95
N ARG A 87 -10.69 -2.17 -1.96
CA ARG A 87 -11.30 -0.85 -1.77
C ARG A 87 -12.37 -0.54 -2.83
N ARG A 88 -12.10 -0.83 -4.10
CA ARG A 88 -13.09 -0.69 -5.18
C ARG A 88 -14.35 -1.54 -4.92
N LYS A 89 -14.20 -2.78 -4.46
CA LYS A 89 -15.33 -3.65 -4.12
C LYS A 89 -16.14 -3.09 -2.94
N LEU A 90 -15.48 -2.71 -1.86
CA LEU A 90 -16.13 -2.15 -0.67
C LEU A 90 -16.86 -0.84 -0.97
N ASN A 91 -16.27 0.04 -1.78
CA ASN A 91 -16.91 1.29 -2.19
C ASN A 91 -18.15 1.04 -3.07
N ARG A 92 -18.10 0.08 -3.99
CA ARG A 92 -19.29 -0.32 -4.77
C ARG A 92 -20.41 -0.85 -3.88
N SER A 93 -20.08 -1.67 -2.89
CA SER A 93 -21.06 -2.21 -1.93
C SER A 93 -21.69 -1.15 -1.02
N LYS A 94 -21.06 0.01 -0.84
CA LYS A 94 -21.62 1.13 -0.06
C LYS A 94 -22.57 2.02 -0.89
N CYS A 95 -22.48 1.95 -2.22
CA CYS A 95 -23.31 2.71 -3.14
C CYS A 95 -24.47 1.88 -3.74
N ALA A 96 -24.59 0.61 -3.34
CA ALA A 96 -25.67 -0.30 -3.71
C ALA A 96 -26.69 -0.39 -2.57
#